data_AF-A0A7Z9TBH6-F1
#
_entry.id   AF-A0A7Z9TBH6-F1
#
_cell.length_a   1.000
_cell.length_b   1.000
_cell.length_c   1.000
_cell.angle_alpha   90.00
_cell.angle_beta   90.00
_cell.angle_gamma   90.00
#
_symmetry.space_group_name_H-M   'P 1'
#
loop_
_entity.id
_entity.type
_entity.pdbx_description
1 polymer ?
#
loop_
_entity_poly.entity_id
_entity_poly.type
_entity_poly.pdbx_seq_one_letter_code
_entity_poly.pdbx_strand_id
1 'polypeptide(L)'
;MTRIALIGLIALILNSAYLVAFPTASVWYFANVLLHPVLGVAVVGACAWVVRQGYWTTSAFLRVGLVGLVLGLVCGVGITIVGVTTATRPLLYSHVGTTVTGVLLLAVHVWRTTQNSPSGSSTVRVRVSLALAVLCLMLAPAARAWHDSTWRANYRVENPIQAPLTMTEEGDGPTSPFFPSSATTTTGDIIPSDFFLTSKTCGRCHRDIYDQWNSSAHHFSSFNNQWYRKSIEYMQDVVGTEPSKWCAGCHDHAVFFNGQFDRPIRDRINTPEAQAGLGCTSCHSIVHVGSTMGQGDFVIEYPPLHNLAASDNPVLSWIHDQLVSVAPEPHRRTFLKPFHREQSEAFCSTCHKVHLDTPVNDYRWVRGFNAYDNWQASGVSGEGARSFYYPPQAQTCNDCHMPRVASDDPAAKDGYVRSHRFAAANTAIPFVNGDTEQLQAVQEFLQAGQVSVDIFGISRIEETTPPNEQPLT
;
A
#
# COMPACT_ATOMS: atom_id res chain seq x y z
N MET A 1 1.10 36.35 29.46
CA MET A 1 0.25 35.17 29.16
C MET A 1 -0.22 34.55 30.45
N THR A 2 -1.49 34.11 30.52
CA THR A 2 -2.00 33.33 31.66
C THR A 2 -1.34 31.95 31.70
N ARG A 3 -1.24 31.32 32.88
CA ARG A 3 -0.66 29.95 33.01
C ARG A 3 -1.36 28.93 32.10
N ILE A 4 -2.68 29.09 31.92
CA ILE A 4 -3.51 28.23 31.06
C ILE A 4 -3.09 28.34 29.59
N ALA A 5 -2.85 29.57 29.08
CA ALA A 5 -2.42 29.79 27.70
C ALA A 5 -1.05 29.14 27.41
N LEU A 6 -0.14 29.17 28.38
CA LEU A 6 1.17 28.54 28.27
C LEU A 6 1.08 27.01 28.27
N ILE A 7 0.25 26.43 29.14
CA ILE A 7 0.00 24.97 29.17
C ILE A 7 -0.59 24.53 27.83
N GLY A 8 -1.58 25.26 27.31
CA GLY A 8 -2.17 25.00 26.00
C GLY A 8 -1.14 25.06 24.87
N LEU A 9 -0.25 26.06 24.88
CA LEU A 9 0.83 26.18 23.90
C LEU A 9 1.80 25.00 23.96
N ILE A 10 2.25 24.61 25.15
CA ILE A 10 3.15 23.46 25.32
C ILE A 10 2.46 22.17 24.85
N ALA A 11 1.19 21.96 25.23
CA ALA A 11 0.41 20.81 24.79
C ALA A 11 0.27 20.76 23.27
N LEU A 12 -0.02 21.89 22.61
CA LEU A 12 -0.10 21.99 21.16
C LEU A 12 1.23 21.64 20.50
N ILE A 13 2.35 22.15 21.01
CA ILE A 13 3.69 21.85 20.48
C ILE A 13 4.00 20.36 20.57
N LEU A 14 3.79 19.74 21.73
CA LEU A 14 4.06 18.33 21.94
C LEU A 14 3.15 17.44 21.08
N ASN A 15 1.86 17.77 20.98
CA ASN A 15 0.92 17.09 20.10
C ASN A 15 1.35 17.21 18.62
N SER A 16 1.76 18.40 18.18
CA SER A 16 2.26 18.61 16.81
C SER A 16 3.52 17.80 16.52
N ALA A 17 4.48 17.80 17.45
CA ALA A 17 5.70 17.02 17.34
C ALA A 17 5.41 15.51 17.24
N TYR A 18 4.47 15.01 18.04
CA TYR A 18 4.02 13.62 18.01
C TYR A 18 3.36 13.26 16.66
N LEU A 19 2.43 14.08 16.17
CA LEU A 19 1.71 13.83 14.92
C LEU A 19 2.64 13.78 13.71
N VAL A 20 3.68 14.62 13.71
CA VAL A 20 4.73 14.63 12.68
C VAL A 20 5.61 13.39 12.78
N ALA A 21 6.00 12.97 13.99
CA ALA A 21 6.98 11.91 14.20
C ALA A 21 6.42 10.48 14.01
N PHE A 22 5.18 10.22 14.44
CA PHE A 22 4.65 8.85 14.61
C PHE A 22 3.29 8.63 13.94
N PRO A 23 3.18 8.67 12.60
CA PRO A 23 1.90 8.45 11.91
C PRO A 23 1.56 6.96 11.86
N THR A 24 0.96 6.47 12.95
CA THR A 24 0.55 5.07 13.14
C THR A 24 -0.97 4.92 13.03
N ALA A 25 -1.44 3.81 12.48
CA ALA A 25 -2.87 3.50 12.39
C ALA A 25 -3.40 2.99 13.74
N SER A 26 -3.52 3.89 14.71
CA SER A 26 -3.97 3.57 16.06
C SER A 26 -5.04 4.55 16.56
N VAL A 27 -5.91 4.08 17.45
CA VAL A 27 -6.92 4.93 18.12
C VAL A 27 -6.24 6.12 18.82
N TRP A 28 -5.08 5.89 19.43
CA TRP A 28 -4.29 6.94 20.10
C TRP A 28 -3.80 8.03 19.13
N TYR A 29 -3.34 7.65 17.93
CA TYR A 29 -2.93 8.62 16.92
C TYR A 29 -4.13 9.47 16.47
N PHE A 30 -5.25 8.85 16.12
CA PHE A 30 -6.44 9.58 15.67
C PHE A 30 -7.07 10.44 16.76
N ALA A 31 -7.00 10.03 18.04
CA ALA A 31 -7.38 10.88 19.15
C ALA A 31 -6.52 12.16 19.22
N ASN A 32 -5.21 12.04 18.93
CA ASN A 32 -4.33 13.20 18.84
C ASN A 32 -4.59 14.08 17.61
N VAL A 33 -4.99 13.49 16.48
CA VAL A 33 -5.44 14.22 15.28
C VAL A 33 -6.67 15.06 15.59
N LEU A 34 -7.65 14.51 16.32
CA LEU A 34 -8.85 15.23 16.74
C LEU A 34 -8.57 16.29 17.82
N LEU A 35 -7.63 16.02 18.73
CA LEU A 35 -7.22 16.95 19.78
C LEU A 35 -6.49 18.17 19.20
N HIS A 36 -5.72 18.00 18.12
CA HIS A 36 -4.91 19.05 17.51
C HIS A 36 -5.68 20.34 17.16
N PRO A 37 -6.79 20.32 16.40
CA PRO A 37 -7.55 21.53 16.09
C PRO A 37 -8.15 22.18 17.34
N VAL A 38 -8.56 21.40 18.34
CA VAL A 38 -9.08 21.92 19.63
C VAL A 38 -7.99 22.69 20.37
N LEU A 39 -6.77 22.13 20.45
CA LEU A 39 -5.61 22.81 21.04
C LEU A 39 -5.25 24.08 20.25
N GLY A 40 -5.28 24.02 18.92
CA GLY A 40 -5.01 25.15 18.04
C GLY A 40 -5.97 26.31 18.28
N VAL A 41 -7.28 26.06 18.27
CA VAL A 41 -8.32 27.06 18.53
C VAL A 41 -8.19 27.63 19.95
N ALA A 42 -7.94 26.78 20.95
CA ALA A 42 -7.77 27.22 22.33
C ALA A 42 -6.57 28.16 22.50
N VAL A 43 -5.43 27.85 21.86
CA VAL A 43 -4.23 28.70 21.90
C VAL A 43 -4.46 30.03 21.18
N VAL A 44 -5.09 30.02 20.00
CA VAL A 44 -5.43 31.25 19.26
C VAL A 44 -6.42 32.11 20.05
N GLY A 45 -7.45 31.52 20.65
CA GLY A 45 -8.42 32.22 21.51
C GLY A 45 -7.79 32.82 22.75
N ALA A 46 -6.91 32.08 23.44
CA ALA A 46 -6.17 32.58 24.60
C ALA A 46 -5.24 33.74 24.21
N CYS A 47 -4.62 33.67 23.04
CA CYS A 47 -3.83 34.75 22.50
C CYS A 47 -4.67 36.00 22.18
N ALA A 48 -5.82 35.84 21.52
CA ALA A 48 -6.75 36.92 21.22
C ALA A 48 -7.27 37.62 22.49
N TRP A 49 -7.48 36.86 23.56
CA TRP A 49 -7.83 37.45 24.86
C TRP A 49 -6.70 38.31 25.43
N VAL A 50 -5.44 37.84 25.37
CA VAL A 50 -4.27 38.64 25.79
C VAL A 50 -4.14 39.92 24.95
N VAL A 51 -4.42 39.86 23.65
CA VAL A 51 -4.49 41.05 22.78
C VAL A 51 -5.55 42.04 23.26
N ARG A 52 -6.77 41.55 23.50
CA ARG A 52 -7.93 42.36 23.91
C ARG A 52 -7.70 43.07 25.25
N GLN A 53 -6.92 42.47 26.16
CA GLN A 53 -6.57 43.07 27.44
C GLN A 53 -5.52 44.20 27.35
N GLY A 54 -5.19 44.69 26.13
CA GLY A 54 -4.32 45.85 25.92
C GLY A 54 -2.83 45.56 25.95
N TYR A 55 -2.41 44.29 26.05
CA TYR A 55 -0.99 43.89 26.04
C TYR A 55 -0.36 43.91 24.63
N TRP A 56 -1.10 44.35 23.61
CA TRP A 56 -0.76 44.19 22.18
C TRP A 56 0.36 45.12 21.67
N THR A 57 0.70 46.17 22.42
CA THR A 57 1.69 47.19 22.03
C THR A 57 3.14 46.84 22.38
N THR A 58 3.40 45.62 22.90
CA THR A 58 4.67 45.33 23.60
C THR A 58 5.77 44.67 22.76
N SER A 59 5.47 44.01 21.62
CA SER A 59 6.52 43.29 20.86
C SER A 59 6.16 42.97 19.40
N ALA A 60 7.12 43.13 18.49
CA ALA A 60 7.00 42.68 17.10
C ALA A 60 6.88 41.14 17.00
N PHE A 61 7.64 40.39 17.80
CA PHE A 61 7.59 38.93 17.84
C PHE A 61 6.20 38.39 18.18
N LEU A 62 5.52 39.02 19.13
CA LEU A 62 4.15 38.67 19.49
C LEU A 62 3.21 38.90 18.30
N ARG A 63 3.23 40.09 17.68
CA ARG A 63 2.34 40.42 16.56
C ARG A 63 2.52 39.48 15.37
N VAL A 64 3.76 39.29 14.92
CA VAL A 64 4.06 38.41 13.78
C VAL A 64 3.74 36.96 14.12
N GLY A 65 4.05 36.52 15.35
CA GLY A 65 3.72 35.17 15.82
C GLY A 65 2.21 34.89 15.79
N LEU A 66 1.40 35.86 16.24
CA LEU A 66 -0.07 35.77 16.21
C LEU A 66 -0.63 35.75 14.79
N VAL A 67 -0.11 36.58 13.89
CA VAL A 67 -0.50 36.55 12.48
C VAL A 67 -0.19 35.18 11.88
N GLY A 68 0.99 34.62 12.16
CA GLY A 68 1.36 33.27 11.74
C GLY A 68 0.40 32.20 12.24
N LEU A 69 0.01 32.25 13.53
CA LEU A 69 -0.98 31.31 14.07
C LEU A 69 -2.37 31.47 13.46
N VAL A 70 -2.83 32.69 13.19
CA VAL A 70 -4.13 32.93 12.55
C VAL A 70 -4.13 32.43 11.11
N LEU A 71 -3.08 32.72 10.34
CA LEU A 71 -2.91 32.17 8.98
C LEU A 71 -2.85 30.64 9.01
N GLY A 72 -2.14 30.08 9.98
CA GLY A 72 -2.09 28.66 10.24
C GLY A 72 -3.46 28.07 10.54
N LEU A 73 -4.26 28.71 11.40
CA LEU A 73 -5.63 28.29 11.71
C LEU A 73 -6.52 28.34 10.47
N VAL A 74 -6.43 29.39 9.65
CA VAL A 74 -7.17 29.49 8.38
C VAL A 74 -6.80 28.36 7.43
N CYS A 75 -5.51 28.07 7.28
CA CYS A 75 -5.05 26.93 6.47
C CYS A 75 -5.56 25.60 7.07
N GLY A 76 -5.55 25.46 8.40
CA GLY A 76 -6.03 24.27 9.12
C GLY A 76 -7.53 24.03 8.89
N VAL A 77 -8.35 25.09 8.97
CA VAL A 77 -9.77 25.02 8.60
C VAL A 77 -9.93 24.64 7.13
N GLY A 78 -9.11 25.20 6.24
CA GLY A 78 -9.06 24.79 4.84
C GLY A 78 -8.81 23.28 4.68
N ILE A 79 -7.82 22.73 5.39
CA ILE A 79 -7.51 21.29 5.38
C ILE A 79 -8.70 20.45 5.85
N THR A 80 -9.43 20.88 6.87
CA THR A 80 -10.62 20.13 7.33
C THR A 80 -11.77 20.11 6.30
N ILE A 81 -11.76 21.02 5.34
CA ILE A 81 -12.79 21.12 4.29
C ILE A 81 -12.35 20.34 3.04
N VAL A 82 -11.12 20.52 2.59
CA VAL A 82 -10.63 19.97 1.30
C VAL A 82 -9.84 18.67 1.44
N GLY A 83 -9.42 18.32 2.66
CA GLY A 83 -8.56 17.17 2.91
C GLY A 83 -7.09 17.39 2.56
N VAL A 84 -6.26 16.44 2.93
CA VAL A 84 -4.84 16.34 2.56
C VAL A 84 -4.72 15.29 1.46
N THR A 85 -4.66 15.73 0.22
CA THR A 85 -4.35 14.92 -0.96
C THR A 85 -2.96 15.29 -1.48
N THR A 86 -2.49 14.59 -2.50
CA THR A 86 -1.28 14.99 -3.25
C THR A 86 -1.42 16.40 -3.82
N ALA A 87 -2.60 16.75 -4.35
CA ALA A 87 -2.88 18.06 -4.93
C ALA A 87 -2.96 19.19 -3.89
N THR A 88 -3.54 18.92 -2.71
CA THR A 88 -3.67 19.93 -1.64
C THR A 88 -2.49 19.96 -0.67
N ARG A 89 -1.44 19.16 -0.90
CA ARG A 89 -0.23 19.12 -0.07
C ARG A 89 0.43 20.48 0.19
N PRO A 90 0.46 21.45 -0.76
CA PRO A 90 0.95 22.80 -0.49
C PRO A 90 0.17 23.53 0.62
N LEU A 91 -1.13 23.25 0.79
CA LEU A 91 -1.94 23.80 1.88
C LEU A 91 -1.48 23.27 3.24
N LEU A 92 -1.18 21.97 3.35
CA LEU A 92 -0.59 21.38 4.54
C LEU A 92 0.76 22.01 4.87
N TYR A 93 1.64 22.18 3.87
CA TYR A 93 2.93 22.82 4.08
C TYR A 93 2.81 24.28 4.50
N SER A 94 1.82 25.00 3.96
CA SER A 94 1.52 26.37 4.38
C SER A 94 1.02 26.41 5.82
N HIS A 95 0.13 25.51 6.22
CA HIS A 95 -0.32 25.35 7.61
C HIS A 95 0.87 25.07 8.55
N VAL A 96 1.70 24.08 8.24
CA VAL A 96 2.85 23.73 9.08
C VAL A 96 3.86 24.87 9.15
N GLY A 97 4.22 25.48 8.02
CA GLY A 97 5.19 26.58 7.98
C GLY A 97 4.74 27.79 8.80
N THR A 98 3.50 28.25 8.59
CA THR A 98 2.94 29.41 9.31
C THR A 98 2.76 29.14 10.80
N THR A 99 2.28 27.96 11.20
CA THR A 99 2.10 27.59 12.62
C THR A 99 3.43 27.41 13.33
N VAL A 100 4.42 26.71 12.74
CA VAL A 100 5.75 26.53 13.34
C VAL A 100 6.44 27.86 13.52
N THR A 101 6.46 28.73 12.48
CA THR A 101 7.01 30.08 12.62
C THR A 101 6.26 30.87 13.70
N GLY A 102 4.92 30.80 13.72
CA GLY A 102 4.09 31.47 14.72
C GLY A 102 4.43 31.06 16.16
N VAL A 103 4.51 29.75 16.40
CA VAL A 103 4.87 29.15 17.69
C VAL A 103 6.27 29.54 18.12
N LEU A 104 7.27 29.48 17.23
CA LEU A 104 8.66 29.84 17.57
C LEU A 104 8.79 31.31 17.97
N LEU A 105 8.12 32.22 17.25
CA LEU A 105 8.12 33.65 17.57
C LEU A 105 7.41 33.94 18.91
N LEU A 106 6.32 33.24 19.20
CA LEU A 106 5.65 33.32 20.50
C LEU A 106 6.54 32.76 21.62
N ALA A 107 7.25 31.66 21.37
CA ALA A 107 8.18 31.09 22.34
C ALA A 107 9.31 32.07 22.66
N VAL A 108 9.89 32.74 21.65
CA VAL A 108 10.89 33.80 21.83
C VAL A 108 10.32 34.97 22.63
N HIS A 109 9.09 35.40 22.34
CA HIS A 109 8.44 36.47 23.11
C HIS A 109 8.25 36.10 24.59
N VAL A 110 7.73 34.90 24.88
CA VAL A 110 7.58 34.39 26.25
C VAL A 110 8.94 34.27 26.94
N TRP A 111 9.97 33.82 26.23
CA TRP A 111 11.32 33.71 26.77
C TRP A 111 11.90 35.08 27.16
N ARG A 112 11.74 36.11 26.33
CA ARG A 112 12.22 37.48 26.61
C ARG A 112 11.45 38.15 27.74
N THR A 113 10.12 38.02 27.75
CA THR A 113 9.28 38.61 28.80
C THR A 113 9.54 37.98 30.16
N THR A 114 9.80 36.67 30.20
CA THR A 114 10.15 35.99 31.44
C THR A 114 11.57 36.29 31.91
N GLN A 115 12.55 36.54 31.01
CA GLN A 115 13.91 36.98 31.34
C GLN A 115 13.95 38.25 32.20
N ASN A 116 13.06 39.19 31.92
CA ASN A 116 13.01 40.48 32.59
C ASN A 116 12.22 40.46 33.92
N SER A 117 11.70 39.29 34.34
CA SER A 117 11.00 39.12 35.62
C SER A 117 11.95 38.61 36.71
N PRO A 118 11.77 38.99 38.00
CA PRO A 118 12.57 38.48 39.12
C PRO A 118 12.62 36.95 39.12
N SER A 119 13.80 36.37 39.38
CA SER A 119 14.06 34.93 39.24
C SER A 119 13.38 34.09 40.33
N GLY A 120 12.07 33.91 40.21
CA GLY A 120 11.30 32.91 40.96
C GLY A 120 11.38 31.52 40.33
N SER A 121 11.25 30.47 41.16
CA SER A 121 11.26 29.06 40.72
C SER A 121 10.15 28.71 39.70
N SER A 122 9.08 29.50 39.63
CA SER A 122 8.01 29.37 38.64
C SER A 122 8.46 29.82 37.24
N THR A 123 9.21 30.92 37.15
CA THR A 123 9.71 31.49 35.88
C THR A 123 10.73 30.57 35.22
N VAL A 124 11.60 29.94 36.02
CA VAL A 124 12.58 28.94 35.54
C VAL A 124 11.86 27.72 34.97
N ARG A 125 10.86 27.17 35.67
CA ARG A 125 10.07 26.03 35.20
C ARG A 125 9.40 26.31 33.84
N VAL A 126 8.78 27.49 33.68
CA VAL A 126 8.16 27.91 32.41
C VAL A 126 9.17 27.88 31.26
N ARG A 127 10.35 28.47 31.48
CA ARG A 127 11.41 28.51 30.47
C ARG A 127 11.89 27.11 30.09
N VAL A 128 12.17 26.26 31.08
CA VAL A 128 12.61 24.88 30.85
C VAL A 128 11.55 24.09 30.08
N SER A 129 10.29 24.12 30.52
CA SER A 129 9.21 23.39 29.84
C SER A 129 9.00 23.86 28.40
N LEU A 130 9.05 25.17 28.15
CA LEU A 130 8.93 25.72 26.80
C LEU A 130 10.13 25.35 25.92
N ALA A 131 11.35 25.40 26.46
CA ALA A 131 12.56 25.00 25.74
C ALA A 131 12.53 23.51 25.37
N LEU A 132 12.10 22.64 26.30
CA LEU A 132 11.92 21.21 26.03
C LEU A 132 10.85 20.97 24.95
N ALA A 133 9.72 21.67 25.01
CA ALA A 133 8.67 21.53 24.00
C ALA A 133 9.16 21.95 22.61
N VAL A 134 9.86 23.10 22.50
CA VAL A 134 10.46 23.57 21.26
C VAL A 134 11.53 22.58 20.77
N LEU A 135 12.35 22.02 21.67
CA LEU A 135 13.31 20.98 21.31
C LEU A 135 12.62 19.75 20.74
N CYS A 136 11.53 19.26 21.34
CA CYS A 136 10.74 18.16 20.80
C CYS A 136 10.22 18.46 19.38
N LEU A 137 9.75 19.68 19.13
CA LEU A 137 9.31 20.11 17.79
C LEU A 137 10.47 20.11 16.79
N MET A 138 11.65 20.60 17.18
CA MET A 138 12.83 20.64 16.33
C MET A 138 13.40 19.25 16.04
N LEU A 139 13.23 18.30 16.96
CA LEU A 139 13.66 16.90 16.80
C LEU A 139 12.63 16.04 16.05
N ALA A 140 11.39 16.50 15.89
CA ALA A 140 10.32 15.73 15.25
C ALA A 140 10.67 15.29 13.80
N PRO A 141 11.29 16.11 12.93
CA PRO A 141 11.72 15.65 11.61
C PRO A 141 12.78 14.54 11.66
N ALA A 142 13.72 14.61 12.61
CA ALA A 142 14.74 13.58 12.79
C ALA A 142 14.11 12.27 13.30
N ALA A 143 13.19 12.35 14.26
CA ALA A 143 12.41 11.20 14.72
C ALA A 143 11.58 10.59 13.58
N ARG A 144 10.97 11.43 12.74
CA ARG A 144 10.18 11.00 11.57
C ARG A 144 11.06 10.33 10.50
N ALA A 145 12.28 10.82 10.29
CA ALA A 145 13.25 10.21 9.37
C ALA A 145 13.76 8.87 9.89
N TRP A 146 14.09 8.79 11.19
CA TRP A 146 14.48 7.54 11.84
C TRP A 146 13.36 6.50 11.73
N HIS A 147 12.12 6.87 12.09
CA HIS A 147 10.96 5.99 11.94
C HIS A 147 10.78 5.50 10.49
N ASP A 148 10.96 6.37 9.48
CA ASP A 148 10.85 5.95 8.08
C ASP A 148 11.95 4.97 7.68
N SER A 149 13.19 5.18 8.14
CA SER A 149 14.30 4.27 7.85
C SER A 149 14.06 2.89 8.46
N THR A 150 13.62 2.83 9.73
CA THR A 150 13.26 1.57 10.40
C THR A 150 12.08 0.90 9.71
N TRP A 151 11.04 1.67 9.36
CA TRP A 151 9.89 1.16 8.62
C TRP A 151 10.31 0.56 7.27
N ARG A 152 11.15 1.24 6.48
CA ARG A 152 11.67 0.71 5.22
C ARG A 152 12.49 -0.56 5.40
N ALA A 153 13.38 -0.58 6.39
CA ALA A 153 14.22 -1.74 6.68
C ALA A 153 13.38 -2.97 7.04
N ASN A 154 12.31 -2.81 7.81
CA ASN A 154 11.42 -3.90 8.23
C ASN A 154 10.63 -4.55 7.08
N TYR A 155 10.52 -3.89 5.92
CA TYR A 155 9.79 -4.40 4.75
C TYR A 155 10.72 -4.65 3.54
N ARG A 156 12.00 -4.88 3.81
CA ARG A 156 12.93 -5.37 2.79
C ARG A 156 12.61 -6.84 2.51
N VAL A 157 12.65 -7.22 1.23
CA VAL A 157 12.51 -8.62 0.82
C VAL A 157 13.90 -9.24 0.79
N GLU A 158 14.10 -10.30 1.55
CA GLU A 158 15.39 -11.00 1.63
C GLU A 158 15.15 -12.49 1.45
N ASN A 159 15.80 -13.09 0.44
CA ASN A 159 15.73 -14.53 0.23
C ASN A 159 16.50 -15.28 1.33
N PRO A 160 16.05 -16.49 1.72
CA PRO A 160 16.85 -17.36 2.57
C PRO A 160 18.18 -17.73 1.89
N ILE A 161 19.21 -17.99 2.70
CA ILE A 161 20.55 -18.38 2.20
C ILE A 161 20.49 -19.70 1.44
N GLN A 162 19.60 -20.60 1.85
CA GLN A 162 19.38 -21.90 1.22
C GLN A 162 17.96 -21.96 0.68
N ALA A 163 17.81 -22.47 -0.54
CA ALA A 163 16.50 -22.77 -1.09
C ALA A 163 15.93 -24.03 -0.40
N PRO A 164 14.62 -24.06 -0.10
CA PRO A 164 13.93 -25.28 0.29
C PRO A 164 14.17 -26.40 -0.71
N LEU A 165 14.42 -27.62 -0.22
CA LEU A 165 14.68 -28.80 -1.06
C LEU A 165 13.37 -29.46 -1.52
N THR A 166 12.29 -29.26 -0.77
CA THR A 166 10.95 -29.77 -1.06
C THR A 166 9.90 -28.74 -0.67
N MET A 167 8.71 -28.84 -1.25
CA MET A 167 7.58 -27.99 -0.87
C MET A 167 7.18 -28.08 0.62
N THR A 168 7.56 -29.15 1.33
CA THR A 168 7.28 -29.27 2.77
C THR A 168 8.13 -28.36 3.65
N GLU A 169 9.22 -27.82 3.10
CA GLU A 169 10.11 -26.86 3.76
C GLU A 169 9.80 -25.40 3.37
N GLU A 170 8.77 -25.18 2.55
CA GLU A 170 8.33 -23.86 2.11
C GLU A 170 7.22 -23.30 3.01
N GLY A 171 7.20 -21.97 3.18
CA GLY A 171 6.26 -21.29 4.06
C GLY A 171 6.25 -21.88 5.48
N ASP A 172 5.06 -22.11 6.01
CA ASP A 172 4.84 -22.75 7.32
C ASP A 172 4.72 -24.29 7.23
N GLY A 173 5.03 -24.87 6.07
CA GLY A 173 5.05 -26.32 5.83
C GLY A 173 3.68 -27.02 6.00
N PRO A 174 3.66 -28.36 6.13
CA PRO A 174 2.43 -29.16 6.18
C PRO A 174 1.51 -28.90 7.37
N THR A 175 1.98 -28.22 8.41
CA THR A 175 1.16 -27.83 9.56
C THR A 175 0.29 -26.61 9.29
N SER A 176 0.59 -25.86 8.23
CA SER A 176 -0.21 -24.71 7.83
C SER A 176 -1.59 -25.14 7.31
N PRO A 177 -2.68 -24.45 7.68
CA PRO A 177 -3.98 -24.67 7.04
C PRO A 177 -3.97 -24.31 5.56
N PHE A 178 -2.94 -23.60 5.09
CA PHE A 178 -2.78 -23.10 3.73
C PHE A 178 -1.88 -23.98 2.84
N PHE A 179 -1.25 -25.01 3.42
CA PHE A 179 -0.42 -25.95 2.67
C PHE A 179 -1.23 -26.63 1.53
N PRO A 180 -0.65 -26.84 0.33
CA PRO A 180 0.75 -26.63 -0.06
C PRO A 180 1.08 -25.27 -0.68
N SER A 181 0.27 -24.22 -0.43
CA SER A 181 0.73 -22.85 -0.67
C SER A 181 1.63 -22.38 0.47
N SER A 182 2.63 -21.56 0.14
CA SER A 182 3.52 -20.92 1.11
C SER A 182 2.90 -19.69 1.78
N ALA A 183 1.66 -19.34 1.41
CA ALA A 183 0.96 -18.20 1.99
C ALA A 183 0.59 -18.46 3.45
N THR A 184 0.70 -17.44 4.28
CA THR A 184 0.29 -17.51 5.69
C THR A 184 -0.32 -16.19 6.17
N THR A 185 -0.83 -16.19 7.39
CA THR A 185 -1.41 -15.02 8.05
C THR A 185 -0.56 -14.63 9.26
N THR A 186 -0.68 -13.39 9.71
CA THR A 186 0.04 -12.94 10.92
C THR A 186 -0.29 -13.74 12.20
N THR A 187 -1.39 -14.49 12.19
CA THR A 187 -1.82 -15.35 13.31
C THR A 187 -1.59 -16.83 13.06
N GLY A 188 -1.26 -17.24 11.83
CA GLY A 188 -1.29 -18.65 11.40
C GLY A 188 -2.70 -19.25 11.28
N ASP A 189 -3.73 -18.44 11.54
CA ASP A 189 -5.14 -18.84 11.53
C ASP A 189 -5.90 -18.20 10.35
N ILE A 190 -7.15 -18.60 10.16
CA ILE A 190 -8.06 -18.05 9.15
C ILE A 190 -8.40 -16.57 9.38
N ILE A 191 -8.73 -15.87 8.30
CA ILE A 191 -9.21 -14.49 8.28
C ILE A 191 -10.71 -14.47 7.94
N PRO A 192 -11.53 -13.64 8.63
CA PRO A 192 -12.95 -13.45 8.29
C PRO A 192 -13.16 -13.10 6.82
N SER A 193 -14.22 -13.64 6.21
CA SER A 193 -14.43 -13.54 4.76
C SER A 193 -14.77 -12.12 4.29
N ASP A 194 -15.49 -11.36 5.11
CA ASP A 194 -15.87 -9.98 4.87
C ASP A 194 -14.66 -9.07 4.56
N PHE A 195 -13.50 -9.37 5.15
CA PHE A 195 -12.25 -8.65 4.89
C PHE A 195 -11.89 -8.57 3.39
N PHE A 196 -12.15 -9.63 2.64
CA PHE A 196 -11.81 -9.73 1.22
C PHE A 196 -12.93 -9.25 0.29
N LEU A 197 -14.14 -9.02 0.81
CA LEU A 197 -15.32 -8.65 0.04
C LEU A 197 -15.52 -7.12 -0.07
N THR A 198 -14.60 -6.33 0.48
CA THR A 198 -14.79 -4.88 0.71
C THR A 198 -14.09 -3.99 -0.32
N SER A 199 -13.62 -4.49 -1.47
CA SER A 199 -12.95 -3.68 -2.52
C SER A 199 -13.75 -2.43 -2.92
N LYS A 200 -15.09 -2.50 -2.93
CA LYS A 200 -15.97 -1.35 -3.24
C LYS A 200 -15.80 -0.18 -2.26
N THR A 201 -15.43 -0.45 -1.01
CA THR A 201 -15.11 0.58 -0.01
C THR A 201 -13.89 1.41 -0.43
N CYS A 202 -12.88 0.79 -1.03
CA CYS A 202 -11.72 1.50 -1.58
C CYS A 202 -12.14 2.46 -2.70
N GLY A 203 -13.10 2.04 -3.54
CA GLY A 203 -13.66 2.82 -4.64
C GLY A 203 -14.44 4.09 -4.24
N ARG A 204 -14.69 4.33 -2.93
CA ARG A 204 -15.24 5.61 -2.45
C ARG A 204 -14.27 6.78 -2.67
N CYS A 205 -12.97 6.52 -2.47
CA CYS A 205 -11.91 7.50 -2.67
C CYS A 205 -11.10 7.21 -3.94
N HIS A 206 -10.91 5.93 -4.26
CA HIS A 206 -10.04 5.47 -5.35
C HIS A 206 -10.84 4.93 -6.54
N ARG A 207 -11.71 5.78 -7.10
CA ARG A 207 -12.72 5.35 -8.08
C ARG A 207 -12.09 4.79 -9.37
N ASP A 208 -11.17 5.53 -9.97
CA ASP A 208 -10.52 5.13 -11.23
C ASP A 208 -9.72 3.83 -11.05
N ILE A 209 -8.99 3.71 -9.94
CA ILE A 209 -8.24 2.50 -9.60
C ILE A 209 -9.18 1.30 -9.43
N TYR A 210 -10.29 1.50 -8.73
CA TYR A 210 -11.30 0.45 -8.53
C TYR A 210 -11.91 -0.02 -9.85
N ASP A 211 -12.30 0.90 -10.74
CA ASP A 211 -12.90 0.56 -12.03
C ASP A 211 -11.90 -0.17 -12.95
N GLN A 212 -10.62 0.24 -12.93
CA GLN A 212 -9.53 -0.45 -13.63
C GLN A 212 -9.30 -1.86 -13.08
N TRP A 213 -9.23 -2.02 -11.75
CA TRP A 213 -9.07 -3.31 -11.09
C TRP A 213 -10.24 -4.25 -11.38
N ASN A 214 -11.48 -3.75 -11.33
CA ASN A 214 -12.69 -4.53 -11.56
C ASN A 214 -12.74 -5.13 -12.98
N SER A 215 -12.03 -4.53 -13.92
CA SER A 215 -11.88 -5.01 -15.30
C SER A 215 -10.71 -5.99 -15.47
N SER A 216 -9.82 -6.11 -14.47
CA SER A 216 -8.54 -6.80 -14.59
C SER A 216 -8.63 -8.31 -14.41
N ALA A 217 -7.64 -9.04 -14.92
CA ALA A 217 -7.50 -10.48 -14.68
C ALA A 217 -7.27 -10.83 -13.19
N HIS A 218 -6.83 -9.88 -12.36
CA HIS A 218 -6.74 -10.09 -10.90
C HIS A 218 -8.11 -10.10 -10.25
N HIS A 219 -9.06 -9.24 -10.68
CA HIS A 219 -10.45 -9.39 -10.23
C HIS A 219 -11.04 -10.70 -10.77
N PHE A 220 -10.76 -11.06 -12.01
CA PHE A 220 -11.18 -12.35 -12.61
C PHE A 220 -10.23 -13.52 -12.31
N SER A 221 -9.60 -13.54 -11.14
CA SER A 221 -8.63 -14.59 -10.78
C SER A 221 -9.29 -15.86 -10.24
N SER A 222 -10.52 -15.76 -9.73
CA SER A 222 -11.20 -16.83 -8.99
C SER A 222 -12.31 -17.46 -9.84
N PHE A 223 -13.41 -17.90 -9.22
CA PHE A 223 -14.49 -18.64 -9.89
C PHE A 223 -15.45 -17.77 -10.71
N ASN A 224 -15.22 -16.46 -10.73
CA ASN A 224 -15.76 -15.52 -11.71
C ASN A 224 -15.07 -15.63 -13.09
N ASN A 225 -14.07 -16.51 -13.23
CA ASN A 225 -13.41 -16.87 -14.48
C ASN A 225 -13.66 -18.35 -14.81
N GLN A 226 -14.37 -18.60 -15.91
CA GLN A 226 -14.79 -19.94 -16.32
C GLN A 226 -13.64 -20.93 -16.57
N TRP A 227 -12.49 -20.46 -17.06
CA TRP A 227 -11.34 -21.32 -17.36
C TRP A 227 -10.62 -21.75 -16.09
N TYR A 228 -10.40 -20.81 -15.17
CA TYR A 228 -9.82 -21.09 -13.86
C TYR A 228 -10.75 -22.02 -13.07
N ARG A 229 -12.03 -21.63 -12.98
CA ARG A 229 -13.10 -22.44 -12.38
C ARG A 229 -13.04 -23.89 -12.85
N LYS A 230 -13.04 -24.12 -14.17
CA LYS A 230 -13.11 -25.50 -14.69
C LYS A 230 -11.85 -26.30 -14.37
N SER A 231 -10.70 -25.64 -14.35
CA SER A 231 -9.42 -26.25 -13.99
C SER A 231 -9.42 -26.73 -12.55
N ILE A 232 -9.89 -25.90 -11.60
CA ILE A 232 -9.95 -26.26 -10.18
C ILE A 232 -11.06 -27.30 -9.90
N GLU A 233 -12.22 -27.18 -10.53
CA GLU A 233 -13.27 -28.22 -10.44
C GLU A 233 -12.72 -29.60 -10.87
N TYR A 234 -11.95 -29.65 -11.95
CA TYR A 234 -11.32 -30.89 -12.40
C TYR A 234 -10.20 -31.35 -11.47
N MET A 235 -9.32 -30.45 -11.03
CA MET A 235 -8.24 -30.78 -10.12
C MET A 235 -8.79 -31.38 -8.81
N GLN A 236 -9.80 -30.77 -8.21
CA GLN A 236 -10.39 -31.26 -6.98
C GLN A 236 -11.11 -32.60 -7.14
N ASP A 237 -11.68 -32.89 -8.31
CA ASP A 237 -12.27 -34.21 -8.60
C ASP A 237 -11.24 -35.33 -8.66
N VAL A 238 -10.03 -35.03 -9.15
CA VAL A 238 -9.00 -36.03 -9.42
C VAL A 238 -8.08 -36.21 -8.21
N VAL A 239 -7.67 -35.11 -7.56
CA VAL A 239 -6.64 -35.12 -6.51
C VAL A 239 -7.10 -34.51 -5.18
N GLY A 240 -8.35 -34.06 -5.07
CA GLY A 240 -8.90 -33.49 -3.84
C GLY A 240 -8.60 -32.00 -3.63
N THR A 241 -9.11 -31.47 -2.52
CA THR A 241 -9.05 -30.02 -2.20
C THR A 241 -7.66 -29.56 -1.77
N GLU A 242 -6.93 -30.38 -1.03
CA GLU A 242 -5.64 -30.00 -0.46
C GLU A 242 -4.59 -29.64 -1.53
N PRO A 243 -4.28 -30.47 -2.55
CA PRO A 243 -3.35 -30.07 -3.62
C PRO A 243 -3.75 -28.78 -4.33
N SER A 244 -5.05 -28.51 -4.45
CA SER A 244 -5.56 -27.31 -5.14
C SER A 244 -5.37 -26.01 -4.34
N LYS A 245 -5.03 -26.07 -3.05
CA LYS A 245 -4.68 -24.88 -2.24
C LYS A 245 -3.44 -24.16 -2.76
N TRP A 246 -2.56 -24.86 -3.47
CA TRP A 246 -1.46 -24.28 -4.24
C TRP A 246 -1.93 -23.18 -5.20
N CYS A 247 -3.04 -23.42 -5.92
CA CYS A 247 -3.67 -22.42 -6.78
C CYS A 247 -4.30 -21.30 -5.94
N ALA A 248 -5.01 -21.68 -4.87
CA ALA A 248 -5.81 -20.79 -4.06
C ALA A 248 -5.02 -19.66 -3.38
N GLY A 249 -3.78 -19.93 -2.98
CA GLY A 249 -2.86 -18.94 -2.42
C GLY A 249 -2.55 -17.77 -3.35
N CYS A 250 -2.72 -17.95 -4.66
CA CYS A 250 -2.51 -16.91 -5.67
C CYS A 250 -3.81 -16.41 -6.34
N HIS A 251 -4.92 -17.13 -6.20
CA HIS A 251 -6.15 -16.87 -6.98
C HIS A 251 -7.40 -16.57 -6.15
N ASP A 252 -7.53 -17.18 -4.96
CA ASP A 252 -8.83 -17.37 -4.29
C ASP A 252 -8.85 -16.85 -2.84
N HIS A 253 -8.14 -15.77 -2.55
CA HIS A 253 -7.89 -15.29 -1.17
C HIS A 253 -9.13 -15.23 -0.28
N ALA A 254 -10.27 -14.79 -0.82
CA ALA A 254 -11.52 -14.68 -0.08
C ALA A 254 -12.09 -16.04 0.40
N VAL A 255 -11.91 -17.12 -0.37
CA VAL A 255 -12.33 -18.49 -0.03
C VAL A 255 -11.21 -19.26 0.67
N PHE A 256 -9.97 -18.90 0.36
CA PHE A 256 -8.78 -19.58 0.84
C PHE A 256 -8.49 -19.23 2.30
N PHE A 257 -8.34 -17.93 2.60
CA PHE A 257 -7.94 -17.49 3.93
C PHE A 257 -9.04 -17.65 4.98
N ASN A 258 -10.31 -17.82 4.58
CA ASN A 258 -11.40 -18.06 5.52
C ASN A 258 -11.65 -19.56 5.81
N GLY A 259 -10.83 -20.45 5.24
CA GLY A 259 -10.93 -21.91 5.42
C GLY A 259 -12.02 -22.61 4.62
N GLN A 260 -12.79 -21.90 3.79
CA GLN A 260 -13.85 -22.53 2.99
C GLN A 260 -13.31 -23.40 1.87
N PHE A 261 -12.05 -23.21 1.47
CA PHE A 261 -11.38 -23.98 0.42
C PHE A 261 -11.05 -25.43 0.82
N ASP A 262 -11.17 -25.79 2.10
CA ASP A 262 -11.03 -27.18 2.57
C ASP A 262 -12.13 -28.11 2.01
N ARG A 263 -13.25 -27.53 1.58
CA ARG A 263 -14.39 -28.26 1.03
C ARG A 263 -14.44 -28.13 -0.49
N PRO A 264 -15.04 -29.11 -1.20
CA PRO A 264 -15.15 -29.06 -2.66
C PRO A 264 -15.77 -27.74 -3.14
N ILE A 265 -15.10 -27.08 -4.08
CA ILE A 265 -15.51 -25.75 -4.54
C ILE A 265 -16.85 -25.76 -5.25
N ARG A 266 -17.23 -26.89 -5.86
CA ARG A 266 -18.54 -27.04 -6.53
C ARG A 266 -19.71 -26.67 -5.64
N ASP A 267 -19.60 -26.92 -4.34
CA ASP A 267 -20.66 -26.66 -3.37
C ASP A 267 -20.75 -25.18 -2.97
N ARG A 268 -19.74 -24.37 -3.34
CA ARG A 268 -19.57 -22.98 -2.88
C ARG A 268 -19.26 -22.00 -4.01
N ILE A 269 -19.32 -22.45 -5.26
CA ILE A 269 -18.86 -21.65 -6.40
C ILE A 269 -19.65 -20.35 -6.62
N ASN A 270 -20.90 -20.32 -6.14
CA ASN A 270 -21.79 -19.18 -6.25
C ASN A 270 -21.73 -18.26 -5.03
N THR A 271 -20.84 -18.50 -4.04
CA THR A 271 -20.71 -17.59 -2.90
C THR A 271 -20.00 -16.30 -3.31
N PRO A 272 -20.24 -15.17 -2.60
CA PRO A 272 -19.52 -13.93 -2.85
C PRO A 272 -18.00 -14.09 -2.80
N GLU A 273 -17.49 -14.91 -1.88
CA GLU A 273 -16.07 -15.19 -1.74
C GLU A 273 -15.48 -15.84 -3.00
N ALA A 274 -16.18 -16.81 -3.58
CA ALA A 274 -15.73 -17.47 -4.81
C ALA A 274 -15.76 -16.54 -6.03
N GLN A 275 -16.50 -15.43 -5.95
CA GLN A 275 -16.65 -14.46 -7.03
C GLN A 275 -15.78 -13.21 -6.83
N ALA A 276 -15.05 -13.10 -5.71
CA ALA A 276 -14.33 -11.88 -5.35
C ALA A 276 -13.01 -11.68 -6.10
N GLY A 277 -12.37 -12.79 -6.53
CA GLY A 277 -11.01 -12.75 -7.07
C GLY A 277 -9.98 -12.25 -6.07
N LEU A 278 -8.89 -11.67 -6.58
CA LEU A 278 -7.94 -10.92 -5.77
C LEU A 278 -8.45 -9.50 -5.58
N GLY A 279 -9.03 -9.22 -4.41
CA GLY A 279 -9.51 -7.90 -4.01
C GLY A 279 -8.38 -6.90 -3.73
N CYS A 280 -8.73 -5.65 -3.39
CA CYS A 280 -7.71 -4.65 -3.03
C CYS A 280 -6.87 -5.12 -1.83
N THR A 281 -7.50 -5.72 -0.83
CA THR A 281 -6.86 -6.24 0.39
C THR A 281 -6.01 -7.48 0.13
N SER A 282 -6.27 -8.25 -0.93
CA SER A 282 -5.44 -9.39 -1.34
C SER A 282 -3.98 -9.00 -1.60
N CYS A 283 -3.76 -7.82 -2.18
CA CYS A 283 -2.41 -7.28 -2.38
C CYS A 283 -2.02 -6.31 -1.25
N HIS A 284 -2.88 -5.36 -0.91
CA HIS A 284 -2.54 -4.25 -0.02
C HIS A 284 -2.54 -4.62 1.48
N SER A 285 -2.88 -5.86 1.84
CA SER A 285 -2.78 -6.37 3.21
C SER A 285 -1.67 -7.38 3.39
N ILE A 286 -0.88 -7.64 2.33
CA ILE A 286 0.39 -8.33 2.46
C ILE A 286 1.34 -7.43 3.27
N VAL A 287 1.91 -8.00 4.33
CA VAL A 287 2.84 -7.31 5.24
C VAL A 287 4.25 -7.88 5.19
N HIS A 288 4.44 -9.07 4.61
CA HIS A 288 5.75 -9.65 4.42
C HIS A 288 5.78 -10.48 3.15
N VAL A 289 6.91 -10.46 2.45
CA VAL A 289 7.21 -11.34 1.31
C VAL A 289 8.34 -12.22 1.79
N GLY A 290 8.10 -13.52 1.92
CA GLY A 290 9.07 -14.45 2.48
C GLY A 290 10.26 -14.67 1.56
N SER A 291 10.00 -14.76 0.25
CA SER A 291 11.06 -14.91 -0.75
C SER A 291 10.58 -14.63 -2.17
N THR A 292 11.56 -14.56 -3.07
CA THR A 292 11.37 -14.53 -4.53
C THR A 292 11.35 -15.93 -5.15
N MET A 293 11.17 -16.98 -4.34
CA MET A 293 11.04 -18.35 -4.84
C MET A 293 9.64 -18.64 -5.36
N GLY A 294 8.64 -17.85 -4.97
CA GLY A 294 7.28 -17.91 -5.49
C GLY A 294 6.32 -18.65 -4.56
N GLN A 295 5.36 -19.40 -5.14
CA GLN A 295 4.44 -20.29 -4.39
C GLN A 295 3.48 -19.62 -3.39
N GLY A 296 3.28 -18.31 -3.55
CA GLY A 296 2.49 -17.50 -2.63
C GLY A 296 3.22 -17.22 -1.33
N ASP A 297 4.56 -17.20 -1.32
CA ASP A 297 5.37 -16.97 -0.10
C ASP A 297 5.26 -15.53 0.42
N PHE A 298 4.14 -15.25 1.08
CA PHE A 298 3.80 -13.97 1.69
C PHE A 298 2.97 -14.15 2.96
N VAL A 299 2.98 -13.12 3.81
CA VAL A 299 2.17 -13.02 5.03
C VAL A 299 1.11 -11.94 4.85
N ILE A 300 -0.16 -12.29 5.06
CA ILE A 300 -1.28 -11.35 5.05
C ILE A 300 -1.71 -10.99 6.48
N GLU A 301 -2.00 -9.71 6.72
CA GLU A 301 -2.45 -9.19 8.01
C GLU A 301 -3.93 -8.78 7.94
N TYR A 302 -4.71 -9.15 8.96
CA TYR A 302 -6.04 -8.58 9.21
C TYR A 302 -5.91 -7.30 10.05
N PRO A 303 -6.06 -6.09 9.48
CA PRO A 303 -5.71 -4.86 10.16
C PRO A 303 -6.64 -4.55 11.35
N PRO A 304 -6.12 -4.05 12.49
CA PRO A 304 -6.90 -3.84 13.72
C PRO A 304 -8.12 -2.91 13.58
N LEU A 305 -8.11 -2.00 12.61
CA LEU A 305 -9.16 -1.01 12.38
C LEU A 305 -10.09 -1.35 11.21
N HIS A 306 -10.02 -2.58 10.66
CA HIS A 306 -10.82 -2.98 9.50
C HIS A 306 -12.32 -2.74 9.70
N ASN A 307 -12.88 -3.18 10.82
CA ASN A 307 -14.31 -3.02 11.13
C ASN A 307 -14.78 -1.56 11.13
N LEU A 308 -13.91 -0.61 11.47
CA LEU A 308 -14.23 0.82 11.40
C LEU A 308 -14.18 1.31 9.95
N ALA A 309 -13.18 0.88 9.17
CA ALA A 309 -12.99 1.29 7.79
C ALA A 309 -14.07 0.75 6.84
N ALA A 310 -14.53 -0.48 7.07
CA ALA A 310 -15.54 -1.18 6.29
C ALA A 310 -16.96 -1.08 6.89
N SER A 311 -17.19 -0.20 7.87
CA SER A 311 -18.49 -0.09 8.53
C SER A 311 -19.58 0.41 7.57
N ASP A 312 -20.73 -0.28 7.54
CA ASP A 312 -21.92 0.15 6.81
C ASP A 312 -22.68 1.30 7.50
N ASN A 313 -22.31 1.66 8.73
CA ASN A 313 -22.94 2.78 9.43
C ASN A 313 -22.51 4.11 8.77
N PRO A 314 -23.44 4.91 8.24
CA PRO A 314 -23.10 6.14 7.50
C PRO A 314 -22.30 7.15 8.33
N VAL A 315 -22.56 7.22 9.63
CA VAL A 315 -21.84 8.14 10.54
C VAL A 315 -20.41 7.64 10.77
N LEU A 316 -20.22 6.35 11.02
CA LEU A 316 -18.87 5.79 11.22
C LEU A 316 -18.04 5.84 9.94
N SER A 317 -18.63 5.52 8.79
CA SER A 317 -17.98 5.64 7.49
C SER A 317 -17.59 7.09 7.19
N TRP A 318 -18.49 8.05 7.45
CA TRP A 318 -18.16 9.47 7.29
C TRP A 318 -17.01 9.90 8.22
N ILE A 319 -17.06 9.55 9.51
CA ILE A 319 -15.98 9.86 10.46
C ILE A 319 -14.65 9.26 10.00
N HIS A 320 -14.65 7.99 9.58
CA HIS A 320 -13.48 7.32 9.03
C HIS A 320 -12.92 8.08 7.82
N ASP A 321 -13.77 8.37 6.82
CA ASP A 321 -13.35 9.01 5.58
C ASP A 321 -12.81 10.43 5.85
N GLN A 322 -13.40 11.17 6.79
CA GLN A 322 -12.88 12.47 7.23
C GLN A 322 -11.52 12.34 7.93
N LEU A 323 -11.34 11.38 8.83
CA LEU A 323 -10.07 11.15 9.53
C LEU A 323 -8.95 10.78 8.56
N VAL A 324 -9.24 9.91 7.59
CA VAL A 324 -8.30 9.54 6.53
C VAL A 324 -7.98 10.75 5.65
N SER A 325 -8.98 11.56 5.31
CA SER A 325 -8.80 12.76 4.50
C SER A 325 -7.88 13.78 5.16
N VAL A 326 -8.04 14.07 6.46
CA VAL A 326 -7.20 15.07 7.16
C VAL A 326 -5.84 14.51 7.60
N ALA A 327 -5.72 13.20 7.77
CA ALA A 327 -4.48 12.52 8.17
C ALA A 327 -4.29 11.20 7.39
N PRO A 328 -3.88 11.25 6.10
CA PRO A 328 -3.82 10.06 5.23
C PRO A 328 -2.59 9.17 5.44
N GLU A 329 -1.56 9.65 6.16
CA GLU A 329 -0.28 8.94 6.29
C GLU A 329 -0.41 7.55 6.98
N PRO A 330 -1.17 7.38 8.08
CA PRO A 330 -1.48 6.06 8.63
C PRO A 330 -2.13 5.12 7.61
N HIS A 331 -3.16 5.60 6.88
CA HIS A 331 -3.84 4.83 5.84
C HIS A 331 -2.85 4.36 4.76
N ARG A 332 -2.02 5.28 4.24
CA ARG A 332 -0.99 4.95 3.24
C ARG A 332 -0.01 3.88 3.74
N ARG A 333 0.45 3.97 4.99
CA ARG A 333 1.42 3.01 5.57
C ARG A 333 0.80 1.65 5.87
N THR A 334 -0.50 1.61 6.17
CA THR A 334 -1.25 0.36 6.33
C THR A 334 -1.35 -0.37 5.00
N PHE A 335 -1.74 0.30 3.92
CA PHE A 335 -2.01 -0.38 2.64
C PHE A 335 -0.86 -0.38 1.64
N LEU A 336 0.21 0.38 1.87
CA LEU A 336 1.29 0.51 0.90
C LEU A 336 2.66 0.39 1.55
N LYS A 337 3.13 -0.85 1.66
CA LYS A 337 4.47 -1.17 2.14
C LYS A 337 5.55 -0.80 1.11
N PRO A 338 6.80 -0.56 1.54
CA PRO A 338 7.92 -0.23 0.65
C PRO A 338 8.06 -1.17 -0.55
N PHE A 339 7.95 -2.49 -0.35
CA PHE A 339 8.11 -3.47 -1.43
C PHE A 339 7.10 -3.32 -2.59
N HIS A 340 5.91 -2.73 -2.36
CA HIS A 340 4.96 -2.46 -3.45
C HIS A 340 5.49 -1.47 -4.49
N ARG A 341 6.46 -0.62 -4.12
CA ARG A 341 7.03 0.42 -4.99
C ARG A 341 8.50 0.22 -5.27
N GLU A 342 9.25 -0.19 -4.26
CA GLU A 342 10.71 -0.21 -4.27
C GLU A 342 11.27 -1.59 -4.66
N GLN A 343 10.47 -2.67 -4.57
CA GLN A 343 10.86 -4.06 -4.83
C GLN A 343 9.71 -4.83 -5.50
N SER A 344 9.06 -4.20 -6.49
CA SER A 344 7.77 -4.69 -7.02
C SER A 344 7.88 -6.07 -7.68
N GLU A 345 9.01 -6.35 -8.32
CA GLU A 345 9.37 -7.64 -8.90
C GLU A 345 9.39 -8.75 -7.85
N ALA A 346 9.95 -8.49 -6.67
CA ALA A 346 9.99 -9.44 -5.57
C ALA A 346 8.58 -9.68 -5.02
N PHE A 347 7.80 -8.60 -4.86
CA PHE A 347 6.39 -8.70 -4.47
C PHE A 347 5.56 -9.52 -5.46
N CYS A 348 5.64 -9.20 -6.76
CA CYS A 348 4.90 -9.91 -7.81
C CYS A 348 5.36 -11.36 -7.97
N SER A 349 6.63 -11.67 -7.68
CA SER A 349 7.18 -13.03 -7.82
C SER A 349 6.46 -14.05 -6.94
N THR A 350 5.87 -13.63 -5.82
CA THR A 350 5.09 -14.50 -4.93
C THR A 350 4.02 -15.28 -5.69
N CYS A 351 3.29 -14.63 -6.59
CA CYS A 351 2.27 -15.27 -7.42
C CYS A 351 2.74 -15.54 -8.86
N HIS A 352 3.69 -14.76 -9.38
CA HIS A 352 4.17 -14.86 -10.77
C HIS A 352 5.40 -15.75 -10.95
N LYS A 353 5.74 -16.54 -9.94
CA LYS A 353 6.70 -17.63 -10.01
C LYS A 353 6.16 -18.82 -9.24
N VAL A 354 6.08 -19.95 -9.91
CA VAL A 354 5.55 -21.18 -9.34
C VAL A 354 6.29 -22.42 -9.83
N HIS A 355 6.28 -23.45 -8.99
CA HIS A 355 6.68 -24.81 -9.30
C HIS A 355 5.67 -25.77 -8.69
N LEU A 356 5.69 -27.01 -9.15
CA LEU A 356 4.90 -28.09 -8.59
C LEU A 356 5.87 -29.11 -8.01
N ASP A 357 5.48 -29.76 -6.93
CA ASP A 357 6.20 -30.89 -6.37
C ASP A 357 5.17 -31.94 -5.89
N THR A 358 5.66 -32.99 -5.25
CA THR A 358 4.89 -34.14 -4.77
C THR A 358 3.57 -33.77 -4.05
N PRO A 359 3.50 -32.76 -3.16
CA PRO A 359 2.24 -32.38 -2.52
C PRO A 359 1.14 -31.89 -3.48
N VAL A 360 1.51 -31.46 -4.69
CA VAL A 360 0.58 -30.94 -5.70
C VAL A 360 0.35 -31.96 -6.82
N ASN A 361 1.40 -32.69 -7.24
CA ASN A 361 1.39 -33.49 -8.46
C ASN A 361 1.67 -34.99 -8.27
N ASP A 362 1.95 -35.45 -7.05
CA ASP A 362 2.30 -36.85 -6.71
C ASP A 362 3.40 -37.46 -7.61
N TYR A 363 4.34 -36.64 -8.08
CA TYR A 363 5.37 -37.08 -9.01
C TYR A 363 6.78 -36.59 -8.65
N ARG A 364 7.09 -35.33 -8.96
CA ARG A 364 8.40 -34.72 -8.70
C ARG A 364 8.32 -33.21 -8.86
N TRP A 365 9.40 -32.54 -8.48
CA TRP A 365 9.59 -31.13 -8.81
C TRP A 365 9.53 -30.88 -10.32
N VAL A 366 8.61 -30.00 -10.73
CA VAL A 366 8.45 -29.51 -12.10
C VAL A 366 8.32 -28.00 -12.06
N ARG A 367 9.09 -27.32 -12.91
CA ARG A 367 8.97 -25.87 -13.08
C ARG A 367 7.58 -25.54 -13.63
N GLY A 368 6.87 -24.65 -12.93
CA GLY A 368 5.61 -24.08 -13.40
C GLY A 368 5.82 -22.77 -14.14
N PHE A 369 4.80 -21.91 -14.13
CA PHE A 369 4.91 -20.54 -14.65
C PHE A 369 5.98 -19.76 -13.90
N ASN A 370 6.88 -19.09 -14.61
CA ASN A 370 7.96 -18.32 -14.00
C ASN A 370 8.27 -17.08 -14.84
N ALA A 371 7.66 -15.95 -14.49
CA ALA A 371 7.96 -14.68 -15.12
C ALA A 371 9.12 -13.95 -14.43
N TYR A 372 9.32 -14.15 -13.13
CA TYR A 372 10.34 -13.44 -12.36
C TYR A 372 11.77 -13.76 -12.82
N ASP A 373 12.13 -15.05 -12.94
CA ASP A 373 13.50 -15.40 -13.34
C ASP A 373 13.78 -15.02 -14.80
N ASN A 374 12.75 -15.09 -15.66
CA ASN A 374 12.85 -14.64 -17.06
C ASN A 374 13.05 -13.12 -17.14
N TRP A 375 12.32 -12.35 -16.33
CA TRP A 375 12.52 -10.91 -16.20
C TRP A 375 13.93 -10.61 -15.65
N GLN A 376 14.35 -11.26 -14.56
CA GLN A 376 15.64 -11.05 -13.93
C GLN A 376 16.80 -11.35 -14.89
N ALA A 377 16.70 -12.42 -15.67
CA ALA A 377 17.72 -12.80 -16.65
C ALA A 377 17.74 -11.93 -17.92
N SER A 378 16.69 -11.13 -18.15
CA SER A 378 16.60 -10.22 -19.31
C SER A 378 17.38 -8.93 -19.11
N GLY A 379 17.57 -8.15 -20.17
CA GLY A 379 18.20 -6.83 -20.06
C GLY A 379 17.27 -5.80 -19.41
N VAL A 380 15.97 -6.08 -19.36
CA VAL A 380 14.95 -5.21 -18.77
C VAL A 380 15.16 -5.04 -17.27
N SER A 381 15.59 -6.09 -16.57
CA SER A 381 15.91 -5.98 -15.13
C SER A 381 17.16 -5.14 -14.84
N GLY A 382 18.05 -4.98 -15.83
CA GLY A 382 19.41 -4.46 -15.62
C GLY A 382 20.40 -5.46 -15.00
N GLU A 383 19.94 -6.65 -14.60
CA GLU A 383 20.74 -7.69 -13.94
C GLU A 383 21.19 -8.81 -14.90
N GLY A 384 20.53 -8.92 -16.06
CA GLY A 384 20.82 -9.97 -17.03
C GLY A 384 22.17 -9.78 -17.73
N ALA A 385 23.19 -10.54 -17.33
CA ALA A 385 24.55 -10.47 -17.92
C ALA A 385 24.67 -11.02 -19.36
N ARG A 386 23.65 -11.73 -19.86
CA ARG A 386 23.67 -12.42 -21.17
C ARG A 386 22.62 -11.88 -22.15
N SER A 387 22.10 -10.69 -21.88
CA SER A 387 21.02 -10.12 -22.68
C SER A 387 21.57 -9.52 -23.96
N PHE A 388 20.89 -9.75 -25.08
CA PHE A 388 21.22 -9.12 -26.35
C PHE A 388 20.75 -7.66 -26.43
N TYR A 389 19.69 -7.34 -25.67
CA TYR A 389 19.04 -6.03 -25.67
C TYR A 389 18.90 -5.50 -24.25
N TYR A 390 19.26 -4.22 -24.06
CA TYR A 390 19.10 -3.48 -22.81
C TYR A 390 18.30 -2.20 -23.08
N PRO A 391 17.21 -1.96 -22.34
CA PRO A 391 16.57 -0.65 -22.38
C PRO A 391 17.50 0.42 -21.78
N PRO A 392 17.28 1.70 -22.09
CA PRO A 392 18.07 2.81 -21.53
C PRO A 392 18.02 2.87 -19.99
N GLN A 393 16.95 2.36 -19.39
CA GLN A 393 16.76 2.27 -17.95
C GLN A 393 16.17 0.91 -17.62
N ALA A 394 16.68 0.26 -16.56
CA ALA A 394 16.07 -0.93 -16.01
C ALA A 394 14.62 -0.66 -15.59
N GLN A 395 13.75 -1.63 -15.78
CA GLN A 395 12.33 -1.54 -15.52
C GLN A 395 11.88 -2.66 -14.61
N THR A 396 10.93 -2.33 -13.74
CA THR A 396 10.28 -3.27 -12.82
C THR A 396 8.95 -3.77 -13.38
N CYS A 397 8.34 -4.76 -12.74
CA CYS A 397 7.01 -5.24 -13.12
C CYS A 397 5.97 -4.12 -13.19
N ASN A 398 6.02 -3.18 -12.24
CA ASN A 398 5.09 -2.06 -12.17
C ASN A 398 5.30 -1.00 -13.26
N ASP A 399 6.47 -0.94 -13.88
CA ASP A 399 6.72 0.04 -14.93
C ASP A 399 6.00 -0.33 -16.23
N CYS A 400 5.88 -1.64 -16.53
CA CYS A 400 5.15 -2.14 -17.70
C CYS A 400 3.69 -2.49 -17.40
N HIS A 401 3.40 -3.19 -16.29
CA HIS A 401 2.07 -3.72 -16.01
C HIS A 401 1.20 -2.79 -15.16
N MET A 402 1.77 -1.75 -14.58
CA MET A 402 1.05 -0.68 -13.87
C MET A 402 1.50 0.71 -14.37
N PRO A 403 1.38 1.00 -15.67
CA PRO A 403 1.86 2.27 -16.23
C PRO A 403 1.13 3.46 -15.60
N ARG A 404 1.75 4.64 -15.64
CA ARG A 404 1.11 5.87 -15.16
C ARG A 404 -0.05 6.25 -16.10
N VAL A 405 -1.24 6.42 -15.54
CA VAL A 405 -2.45 6.86 -16.25
C VAL A 405 -3.04 8.08 -15.56
N ALA A 406 -3.61 8.99 -16.35
CA ALA A 406 -4.21 10.21 -15.82
C ALA A 406 -5.38 9.87 -14.89
N SER A 407 -5.48 10.59 -13.77
CA SER A 407 -6.54 10.38 -12.78
C SER A 407 -6.61 11.56 -11.81
N ASP A 408 -7.83 11.85 -11.35
CA ASP A 408 -8.11 12.84 -10.29
C ASP A 408 -8.17 12.20 -8.90
N ASP A 409 -7.72 10.95 -8.76
CA ASP A 409 -7.65 10.22 -7.51
C ASP A 409 -6.89 11.02 -6.41
N PRO A 410 -7.33 11.00 -5.13
CA PRO A 410 -6.65 11.68 -4.03
C PRO A 410 -5.17 11.32 -3.85
N ALA A 411 -4.74 10.16 -4.34
CA ALA A 411 -3.36 9.68 -4.34
C ALA A 411 -2.59 9.96 -5.64
N ALA A 412 -3.21 10.60 -6.64
CA ALA A 412 -2.60 10.89 -7.94
C ALA A 412 -1.39 11.82 -7.79
N LYS A 413 -0.22 11.39 -8.25
CA LYS A 413 1.00 12.21 -8.23
C LYS A 413 1.15 12.87 -9.60
N ASP A 414 1.24 14.20 -9.61
CA ASP A 414 1.30 15.01 -10.82
C ASP A 414 0.13 14.76 -11.79
N GLY A 415 -1.05 14.40 -11.26
CA GLY A 415 -2.24 14.03 -12.04
C GLY A 415 -2.26 12.60 -12.57
N TYR A 416 -1.38 11.72 -12.07
CA TYR A 416 -1.30 10.32 -12.50
C TYR A 416 -1.33 9.32 -11.34
N VAL A 417 -2.00 8.18 -11.57
CA VAL A 417 -1.94 6.97 -10.74
C VAL A 417 -1.25 5.84 -11.49
N ARG A 418 -0.85 4.79 -10.77
CA ARG A 418 -0.41 3.53 -11.38
C ARG A 418 -1.66 2.76 -11.82
N SER A 419 -1.71 2.33 -13.08
CA SER A 419 -2.86 1.61 -13.60
C SER A 419 -3.04 0.27 -12.90
N HIS A 420 -4.30 -0.08 -12.59
CA HIS A 420 -4.67 -1.39 -12.04
C HIS A 420 -5.42 -2.25 -13.06
N ARG A 421 -5.28 -1.94 -14.37
CA ARG A 421 -5.82 -2.79 -15.45
C ARG A 421 -5.00 -4.07 -15.64
N PHE A 422 -3.71 -4.04 -15.30
CA PHE A 422 -2.77 -5.14 -15.48
C PHE A 422 -2.80 -5.71 -16.90
N ALA A 423 -2.81 -4.82 -17.90
CA ALA A 423 -2.80 -5.22 -19.31
C ALA A 423 -1.53 -6.04 -19.62
N ALA A 424 -1.74 -7.20 -20.26
CA ALA A 424 -0.70 -8.16 -20.58
C ALA A 424 -1.12 -8.97 -21.82
N ALA A 425 -1.20 -10.30 -21.74
CA ALA A 425 -1.50 -11.17 -22.87
C ALA A 425 -2.95 -11.68 -22.95
N ASN A 426 -3.76 -11.52 -21.90
CA ASN A 426 -5.08 -12.16 -21.82
C ASN A 426 -6.18 -11.32 -22.50
N THR A 427 -6.46 -11.61 -23.76
CA THR A 427 -7.62 -11.05 -24.50
C THR A 427 -8.91 -11.82 -24.26
N ALA A 428 -8.83 -13.06 -23.76
CA ALA A 428 -9.98 -13.94 -23.63
C ALA A 428 -10.97 -13.48 -22.55
N ILE A 429 -10.48 -13.13 -21.35
CA ILE A 429 -11.30 -12.64 -20.24
C ILE A 429 -12.11 -11.39 -20.63
N PRO A 430 -11.50 -10.29 -21.11
CA PRO A 430 -12.29 -9.11 -21.46
C PRO A 430 -13.22 -9.36 -22.65
N PHE A 431 -12.82 -10.19 -23.62
CA PHE A 431 -13.66 -10.54 -24.77
C PHE A 431 -14.95 -11.27 -24.36
N VAL A 432 -14.87 -12.33 -23.55
CA VAL A 432 -16.09 -13.09 -23.18
C VAL A 432 -17.01 -12.34 -22.23
N ASN A 433 -16.48 -11.39 -21.47
CA ASN A 433 -17.26 -10.52 -20.59
C ASN A 433 -17.82 -9.29 -21.32
N GLY A 434 -17.50 -9.10 -22.61
CA GLY A 434 -17.92 -7.93 -23.39
C GLY A 434 -17.27 -6.61 -22.94
N ASP A 435 -16.14 -6.68 -22.24
CA ASP A 435 -15.39 -5.51 -21.78
C ASP A 435 -14.49 -5.00 -22.90
N THR A 436 -15.04 -4.09 -23.72
CA THR A 436 -14.35 -3.52 -24.87
C THR A 436 -13.17 -2.63 -24.47
N GLU A 437 -13.26 -1.95 -23.33
CA GLU A 437 -12.23 -1.03 -22.87
C GLU A 437 -10.98 -1.80 -22.42
N GLN A 438 -11.16 -2.83 -21.60
CA GLN A 438 -10.05 -3.68 -21.18
C GLN A 438 -9.48 -4.48 -22.35
N LEU A 439 -10.33 -4.96 -23.28
CA LEU A 439 -9.86 -5.66 -24.48
C LEU A 439 -8.97 -4.75 -25.32
N GLN A 440 -9.38 -3.50 -25.53
CA GLN A 440 -8.57 -2.50 -26.24
C GLN A 440 -7.25 -2.24 -25.50
N ALA A 441 -7.28 -2.03 -24.18
CA ALA A 441 -6.06 -1.80 -23.39
C ALA A 441 -5.06 -2.97 -23.50
N VAL A 442 -5.55 -4.22 -23.51
CA VAL A 442 -4.71 -5.41 -23.73
C VAL A 442 -4.16 -5.47 -25.15
N GLN A 443 -4.96 -5.16 -26.17
CA GLN A 443 -4.51 -5.13 -27.56
C GLN A 443 -3.45 -4.04 -27.80
N GLU A 444 -3.66 -2.84 -27.26
CA GLU A 444 -2.70 -1.74 -27.31
C GLU A 444 -1.38 -2.12 -26.62
N PHE A 445 -1.45 -2.76 -25.44
CA PHE A 445 -0.26 -3.27 -24.76
C PHE A 445 0.54 -4.24 -25.64
N LEU A 446 -0.13 -5.22 -26.26
CA LEU A 446 0.51 -6.21 -27.15
C LEU A 446 1.08 -5.60 -28.43
N GLN A 447 0.46 -4.53 -28.93
CA GLN A 447 0.89 -3.82 -30.14
C GLN A 447 1.98 -2.77 -29.88
N ALA A 448 2.31 -2.49 -28.61
CA ALA A 448 3.31 -1.50 -28.21
C ALA A 448 4.78 -1.99 -28.37
N GLY A 449 5.05 -2.87 -29.32
CA GLY A 449 6.42 -3.34 -29.62
C GLY A 449 7.02 -4.26 -28.56
N GLN A 450 6.20 -5.06 -27.87
CA GLN A 450 6.66 -5.96 -26.80
C GLN A 450 7.54 -7.11 -27.30
N VAL A 451 7.51 -7.42 -28.60
CA VAL A 451 8.26 -8.51 -29.22
C VAL A 451 8.98 -7.99 -30.46
N SER A 452 10.29 -8.21 -30.53
CA SER A 452 11.10 -8.10 -31.75
C SER A 452 11.49 -9.49 -32.24
N VAL A 453 11.63 -9.63 -33.56
CA VAL A 453 12.14 -10.85 -34.19
C VAL A 453 13.35 -10.48 -35.03
N ASP A 454 14.53 -10.93 -34.61
CA ASP A 454 15.78 -10.68 -35.31
C ASP A 454 16.21 -11.94 -36.07
N ILE A 455 16.27 -11.81 -37.39
CA ILE A 455 16.67 -12.90 -38.28
C ILE A 455 18.14 -12.71 -38.63
N PHE A 456 19.03 -13.41 -37.91
CA PHE A 456 20.48 -13.32 -38.11
C PHE A 456 21.01 -14.11 -39.31
N GLY A 457 20.19 -15.02 -39.87
CA GLY A 457 20.53 -15.79 -41.05
C GLY A 457 19.35 -16.62 -41.54
N ILE A 458 19.25 -16.78 -42.86
CA ILE A 458 18.31 -17.68 -43.52
C ILE A 458 19.12 -18.60 -44.41
N SER A 459 19.00 -19.91 -44.22
CA SER A 459 19.56 -20.90 -45.14
C SER A 459 18.42 -21.65 -45.83
N ARG A 460 18.59 -21.90 -47.12
CA ARG A 460 17.71 -22.84 -47.84
C ARG A 460 18.23 -24.25 -47.57
N ILE A 461 17.38 -25.08 -46.99
CA ILE A 461 17.55 -26.52 -46.99
C ILE A 461 16.85 -27.06 -48.23
N GLU A 462 17.53 -27.93 -48.99
CA GLU A 462 16.86 -28.71 -50.04
C GLU A 462 15.72 -29.51 -49.37
N GLU A 463 14.54 -29.52 -49.98
CA GLU A 463 13.43 -30.36 -49.53
C GLU A 463 13.89 -31.83 -49.54
N THR A 464 14.26 -32.36 -48.39
CA THR A 464 14.43 -33.79 -48.24
C THR A 464 13.04 -34.41 -48.17
N THR A 465 12.73 -35.27 -49.15
CA THR A 465 11.52 -36.09 -49.14
C THR A 465 11.40 -36.77 -47.77
N PRO A 466 10.24 -36.69 -47.09
CA PRO A 466 10.04 -37.32 -45.79
C PRO A 466 10.39 -38.82 -45.85
N PRO A 467 10.93 -39.44 -44.78
CA PRO A 467 11.31 -40.86 -44.77
C PRO A 467 10.17 -41.83 -45.16
N ASN A 468 8.92 -41.39 -45.08
CA ASN A 468 7.73 -42.20 -45.29
C ASN A 468 7.26 -42.26 -46.77
N GLU A 469 7.99 -41.64 -47.71
CA GLU A 469 7.66 -41.68 -49.16
C GLU A 469 8.73 -42.39 -50.01
N GLN A 470 9.66 -43.14 -49.40
CA GLN A 470 10.52 -44.03 -50.18
C GLN A 470 9.74 -45.28 -50.61
N PRO A 471 9.70 -45.64 -51.92
CA PRO A 471 9.09 -46.89 -52.34
C PRO A 471 9.85 -48.05 -51.69
N LEU A 472 9.12 -48.97 -51.06
CA LEU A 472 9.66 -50.24 -50.61
C LEU A 472 10.22 -50.99 -51.83
N THR A 473 11.55 -51.03 -51.97
CA THR A 473 12.26 -51.86 -52.95
C THR A 473 12.50 -53.26 -52.43
#